data_AF-A0A1Y1RYK2-F1
#
_entry.id   AF-A0A1Y1RYK2-F1
#
_cell.length_a   1.000
_cell.length_b   1.000
_cell.length_c   1.000
_cell.angle_alpha   90.00
_cell.angle_beta   90.00
_cell.angle_gamma   90.00
#
_symmetry.space_group_name_H-M   'P 1'
#
loop_
_entity.id
_entity.type
_entity.pdbx_description
1 polymer ?
#
loop_
_entity_poly.entity_id
_entity_poly.type
_entity_poly.pdbx_seq_one_letter_code
_entity_poly.pdbx_strand_id
1 'polypeptide(L)'
;MLHTWLARPKWRVSAAARKKRISYISIVKILITKYHEFRSPLKKVFSFTCFSPVIYSYPVSTMALDIRRVIDSIERYEPVDLTAYKVPASSIAGIGKILELYLRKIKLQNYYFQFFYALRELIENAKKANLKRVYFKQNNLDLNNPEHYEQGMQSFKGEVYSRIGEYENLLKESGLYVRTTFAVDDTHFYITITNNVHISPAEEERINERLNRSQGFSSVEEAFQTVLDSSEGAGLGIVMLVLMLRKIGLDRNAFSIQGFNGATVARVSIPRHDLVVRHLSDLTGRIREELQQIPQFPEHILTLQRLIEDPEVAFNRIEHTISMDPGLAAELLRMVNSAAFGIHRRVKTISEAISLMGLKGIRDLITAYGTVKIMVERYGEMEELWNHCYRVAVYASSIARRYSLRKIYEIVYSSSLLHDLGRVLVDFLSPEFFNKLRRFSTEKKIPPEEFERFAIGTHHAEVGALMAEGWEYPEAITETIRHHHTPDACPKKYTDLVQTVYLANFLDDLDRGRASADQLSPEVMNRFSLHSTDSQQELLQKLKEEFEGLSKVQD
;
A
#
# COMPACT_ATOMS: atom_id res chain seq x y z
N MET A 1 -15.27 48.97 12.71
CA MET A 1 -16.63 49.51 12.43
C MET A 1 -17.62 48.51 12.99
N LEU A 2 -17.98 48.64 14.27
CA LEU A 2 -19.18 49.34 14.76
C LEU A 2 -20.49 48.84 14.13
N HIS A 3 -21.32 48.24 14.98
CA HIS A 3 -22.78 48.20 14.97
C HIS A 3 -23.49 47.69 13.71
N THR A 4 -24.29 46.62 13.87
CA THR A 4 -25.76 46.75 13.97
C THR A 4 -26.46 45.42 14.26
N TRP A 5 -27.30 45.44 15.31
CA TRP A 5 -28.58 44.71 15.47
C TRP A 5 -28.57 43.16 15.46
N LEU A 6 -28.91 42.39 16.50
CA LEU A 6 -29.68 42.59 17.74
C LEU A 6 -30.98 43.40 17.59
N ALA A 7 -32.00 42.75 17.04
CA ALA A 7 -33.40 43.12 17.18
C ALA A 7 -34.21 42.07 17.95
N ARG A 8 -34.30 42.34 19.26
CA ARG A 8 -35.47 42.21 20.15
C ARG A 8 -35.91 40.85 20.72
N PRO A 9 -36.49 40.88 21.95
CA PRO A 9 -36.53 39.76 22.87
C PRO A 9 -37.94 39.23 23.12
N LYS A 10 -38.07 37.95 23.46
CA LYS A 10 -39.21 37.45 24.23
C LYS A 10 -38.75 36.98 25.61
N TRP A 11 -39.28 37.69 26.59
CA TRP A 11 -39.20 37.41 28.02
C TRP A 11 -39.85 36.07 28.36
N ARG A 12 -39.23 35.30 29.26
CA ARG A 12 -39.67 35.20 30.67
C ARG A 12 -38.71 34.30 31.46
N VAL A 13 -38.06 34.91 32.44
CA VAL A 13 -37.36 34.23 33.53
C VAL A 13 -38.39 33.77 34.56
N SER A 14 -38.33 32.51 35.01
CA SER A 14 -38.95 32.08 36.27
C SER A 14 -37.98 32.26 37.44
N ALA A 15 -38.28 33.27 38.26
CA ALA A 15 -38.25 33.30 39.73
C ALA A 15 -37.19 32.57 40.59
N ALA A 16 -35.98 32.25 40.13
CA ALA A 16 -34.94 31.62 40.98
C ALA A 16 -33.68 32.47 41.25
N ALA A 17 -33.70 33.78 40.97
CA ALA A 17 -32.53 34.64 41.20
C ALA A 17 -32.92 35.96 41.87
N ARG A 18 -32.91 36.00 43.20
CA ARG A 18 -32.66 37.23 43.99
C ARG A 18 -32.46 36.94 45.48
N LYS A 19 -31.32 36.34 45.84
CA LYS A 19 -30.63 36.62 47.12
C LYS A 19 -29.24 35.97 47.15
N LYS A 20 -28.23 36.74 46.74
CA LYS A 20 -26.92 36.92 47.40
C LYS A 20 -26.05 37.78 46.49
N ARG A 21 -25.98 39.08 46.80
CA ARG A 21 -24.98 40.01 46.26
C ARG A 21 -23.62 39.57 46.80
N ILE A 22 -22.78 39.00 45.95
CA ILE A 22 -21.34 38.90 46.21
C ILE A 22 -20.72 40.09 45.48
N SER A 23 -20.05 40.98 46.23
CA SER A 23 -19.49 42.21 45.68
C SER A 23 -18.34 41.91 44.71
N TYR A 24 -18.14 42.76 43.72
CA TYR A 24 -17.05 42.68 42.73
C TYR A 24 -15.66 42.56 43.40
N ILE A 25 -15.51 43.10 44.62
CA ILE A 25 -14.28 43.03 45.44
C ILE A 25 -14.02 41.61 45.97
N SER A 26 -15.07 40.81 46.19
CA SER A 26 -14.94 39.40 46.62
C SER A 26 -14.50 38.49 45.47
N ILE A 27 -14.91 38.78 44.22
CA ILE A 27 -14.45 38.05 43.03
C ILE A 27 -12.99 38.41 42.72
N VAL A 28 -12.61 39.68 42.88
CA VAL A 28 -11.22 40.11 42.71
C VAL A 28 -10.31 39.55 43.81
N LYS A 29 -10.78 39.43 45.07
CA LYS A 29 -10.01 38.71 46.12
C LYS A 29 -9.91 37.20 45.84
N ILE A 30 -10.95 36.53 45.37
CA ILE A 30 -10.87 35.11 44.98
C ILE A 30 -9.93 34.92 43.77
N LEU A 31 -9.93 35.86 42.82
CA LEU A 31 -9.01 35.85 41.70
C LEU A 31 -7.57 36.15 42.14
N ILE A 32 -7.31 37.09 43.05
CA ILE A 32 -5.96 37.40 43.55
C ILE A 32 -5.42 36.30 44.48
N THR A 33 -6.26 35.67 45.30
CA THR A 33 -5.85 34.52 46.13
C THR A 33 -5.60 33.27 45.27
N LYS A 34 -6.38 33.03 44.19
CA LYS A 34 -6.05 31.99 43.20
C LYS A 34 -4.88 32.34 42.28
N TYR A 35 -4.62 33.63 42.03
CA TYR A 35 -3.47 34.09 41.23
C TYR A 35 -2.15 33.93 41.99
N HIS A 36 -2.18 33.94 43.33
CA HIS A 36 -1.02 33.64 44.17
C HIS A 36 -0.83 32.14 44.48
N GLU A 37 -1.86 31.29 44.34
CA GLU A 37 -1.71 29.83 44.33
C GLU A 37 -1.19 29.26 42.99
N PHE A 38 -1.15 30.07 41.92
CA PHE A 38 -0.67 29.67 40.58
C PHE A 38 0.73 30.20 40.21
N ARG A 39 1.55 30.62 41.18
CA ARG A 39 2.94 31.02 40.93
C ARG A 39 3.96 30.12 41.63
N SER A 40 4.00 28.87 41.18
CA SER A 40 5.20 28.01 41.12
C SER A 40 4.86 26.86 40.15
N PRO A 41 5.40 26.86 38.91
CA PRO A 41 6.73 26.29 38.72
C PRO A 41 7.51 26.97 37.58
N LEU A 42 8.02 28.19 37.80
CA LEU A 42 9.17 28.71 37.03
C LEU A 42 10.44 28.23 37.73
N LYS A 43 10.70 26.92 37.62
CA LYS A 43 11.95 26.17 37.90
C LYS A 43 11.64 24.66 37.94
N LYS A 44 11.20 24.10 36.82
CA LYS A 44 11.45 22.69 36.46
C LYS A 44 11.89 22.64 35.01
N VAL A 45 13.10 23.16 34.83
CA VAL A 45 14.02 22.81 33.75
C VAL A 45 14.15 21.28 33.75
N PHE A 46 14.02 20.67 32.57
CA PHE A 46 14.49 19.33 32.20
C PHE A 46 14.77 18.37 33.36
N SER A 47 13.79 17.54 33.69
CA SER A 47 14.10 16.25 34.31
C SER A 47 13.73 15.17 33.30
N PHE A 48 14.75 14.70 32.57
CA PHE A 48 14.82 13.30 32.16
C PHE A 48 14.75 12.48 33.44
N THR A 49 13.55 12.19 33.93
CA THR A 49 13.39 11.24 35.02
C THR A 49 13.64 9.87 34.43
N CYS A 50 14.80 9.32 34.78
CA CYS A 50 15.12 7.91 34.71
C CYS A 50 13.88 7.08 35.07
N PHE A 51 13.27 6.44 34.08
CA PHE A 51 12.61 5.18 34.35
C PHE A 51 13.71 4.23 34.82
N SER A 52 13.50 3.61 35.98
CA SER A 52 14.40 2.58 36.50
C SER A 52 14.59 1.51 35.42
N PRO A 53 15.84 1.15 35.07
CA PRO A 53 16.10 0.29 33.93
C PRO A 53 15.83 -1.15 34.33
N VAL A 54 14.71 -1.70 33.87
CA VAL A 54 14.73 -3.12 33.50
C VAL A 54 14.93 -3.14 31.99
N ILE A 55 16.19 -2.98 31.58
CA ILE A 55 16.63 -2.98 30.18
C ILE A 55 16.76 -4.44 29.74
N TYR A 56 15.83 -4.92 28.92
CA TYR A 56 16.03 -6.17 28.19
C TYR A 56 16.49 -5.85 26.78
N SER A 57 17.82 -5.86 26.56
CA SER A 57 18.41 -5.69 25.23
C SER A 57 18.44 -7.04 24.50
N TYR A 58 17.59 -7.23 23.50
CA TYR A 58 17.61 -8.44 22.69
C TYR A 58 18.47 -8.25 21.44
N PRO A 59 19.56 -9.00 21.23
CA PRO A 59 20.26 -9.03 19.96
C PRO A 59 19.37 -9.69 18.90
N VAL A 60 19.06 -8.92 17.86
CA VAL A 60 18.19 -9.33 16.75
C VAL A 60 18.75 -10.52 15.92
N SER A 61 20.03 -10.88 16.09
CA SER A 61 20.69 -11.98 15.38
C SER A 61 20.35 -13.40 15.90
N THR A 62 19.53 -13.54 16.94
CA THR A 62 19.08 -14.83 17.48
C THR A 62 17.63 -14.72 17.95
N MET A 63 16.67 -14.73 17.02
CA MET A 63 15.25 -14.66 17.38
C MET A 63 14.64 -16.06 17.52
N ALA A 64 14.88 -16.69 18.68
CA ALA A 64 13.76 -17.13 19.50
C ALA A 64 13.46 -15.97 20.47
N LEU A 65 12.89 -14.88 19.93
CA LEU A 65 12.39 -13.79 20.75
C LEU A 65 11.30 -14.44 21.61
N ASP A 66 11.43 -14.39 22.93
CA ASP A 66 10.44 -15.01 23.83
C ASP A 66 9.15 -14.19 23.71
N ILE A 67 8.33 -14.54 22.71
CA ILE A 67 7.10 -13.85 22.35
C ILE A 67 6.20 -13.72 23.59
N ARG A 68 6.25 -14.70 24.51
CA ARG A 68 5.52 -14.64 25.77
C ARG A 68 5.97 -13.46 26.62
N ARG A 69 7.28 -13.24 26.77
CA ARG A 69 7.81 -12.08 27.51
C ARG A 69 7.44 -10.75 26.88
N VAL A 70 7.48 -10.65 25.54
CA VAL A 70 7.05 -9.42 24.86
C VAL A 70 5.58 -9.17 25.08
N ILE A 71 4.74 -10.21 24.97
CA ILE A 71 3.31 -10.10 25.29
C ILE A 71 3.13 -9.65 26.74
N ASP A 72 3.83 -10.25 27.70
CA ASP A 72 3.72 -9.88 29.11
C ASP A 72 4.13 -8.42 29.40
N SER A 73 5.18 -7.92 28.74
CA SER A 73 5.59 -6.52 28.83
C SER A 73 4.58 -5.59 28.17
N ILE A 74 4.03 -5.98 27.01
CA ILE A 74 2.93 -5.26 26.35
C ILE A 74 1.73 -5.19 27.28
N GLU A 75 1.32 -6.28 27.93
CA GLU A 75 0.21 -6.34 28.90
C GLU A 75 0.44 -5.42 30.10
N ARG A 76 1.68 -5.28 30.55
CA ARG A 76 2.07 -4.37 31.64
C ARG A 76 2.37 -2.94 31.23
N TYR A 77 2.27 -2.61 29.93
CA TYR A 77 2.71 -1.31 29.37
C TYR A 77 4.18 -0.99 29.67
N GLU A 78 5.01 -2.02 29.85
CA GLU A 78 6.45 -1.88 30.02
C GLU A 78 7.10 -1.58 28.66
N PRO A 79 8.10 -0.67 28.60
CA PRO A 79 8.81 -0.39 27.37
C PRO A 79 9.48 -1.64 26.79
N VAL A 80 9.41 -1.81 25.47
CA VAL A 80 10.09 -2.88 24.73
C VAL A 80 11.20 -2.26 23.89
N ASP A 81 12.44 -2.55 24.26
CA ASP A 81 13.66 -2.09 23.59
C ASP A 81 14.30 -3.19 22.75
N LEU A 82 14.49 -2.93 21.45
CA LEU A 82 15.07 -3.87 20.50
C LEU A 82 16.32 -3.22 19.90
N THR A 83 17.51 -3.74 20.21
CA THR A 83 18.78 -3.17 19.72
C THR A 83 19.44 -4.11 18.72
N ALA A 84 19.80 -3.59 17.56
CA ALA A 84 20.32 -4.36 16.45
C ALA A 84 21.50 -3.66 15.77
N TYR A 85 22.58 -4.39 15.56
CA TYR A 85 23.72 -3.95 14.72
C TYR A 85 23.48 -4.27 13.24
N LYS A 86 22.69 -5.32 12.98
CA LYS A 86 22.20 -5.71 11.65
C LYS A 86 20.68 -5.75 11.67
N VAL A 87 20.04 -5.16 10.68
CA VAL A 87 18.58 -5.11 10.55
C VAL A 87 18.16 -5.70 9.21
N PRO A 88 18.20 -7.04 9.07
CA PRO A 88 17.66 -7.69 7.87
C PRO A 88 16.13 -7.54 7.80
N ALA A 89 15.57 -7.80 6.62
CA ALA A 89 14.13 -7.70 6.37
C ALA A 89 13.28 -8.56 7.34
N SER A 90 13.77 -9.74 7.70
CA SER A 90 13.12 -10.63 8.68
C SER A 90 12.97 -9.99 10.06
N SER A 91 13.92 -9.16 10.47
CA SER A 91 13.86 -8.40 11.72
C SER A 91 12.80 -7.32 11.67
N ILE A 92 12.68 -6.61 10.54
CA ILE A 92 11.63 -5.59 10.35
C ILE A 92 10.25 -6.24 10.45
N ALA A 93 10.05 -7.41 9.83
CA ALA A 93 8.80 -8.16 9.96
C ALA A 93 8.50 -8.57 11.41
N GLY A 94 9.52 -9.02 12.15
CA GLY A 94 9.39 -9.33 13.58
C GLY A 94 9.00 -8.11 14.44
N ILE A 95 9.64 -6.96 14.19
CA ILE A 95 9.31 -5.69 14.87
C ILE A 95 7.89 -5.24 14.49
N GLY A 96 7.47 -5.45 13.25
CA GLY A 96 6.10 -5.20 12.79
C GLY A 96 5.05 -5.97 13.59
N LYS A 97 5.28 -7.25 13.88
CA LYS A 97 4.38 -8.04 14.75
C LYS A 97 4.25 -7.46 16.15
N ILE A 98 5.32 -6.91 16.71
CA ILE A 98 5.29 -6.25 18.02
C ILE A 98 4.46 -4.96 17.95
N LEU A 99 4.66 -4.16 16.90
CA LEU A 99 3.83 -2.98 16.63
C LEU A 99 2.35 -3.36 16.53
N GLU A 100 2.02 -4.41 15.79
CA GLU A 100 0.64 -4.89 15.64
C GLU A 100 0.00 -5.24 16.99
N LEU A 101 0.72 -5.94 17.88
CA LEU A 101 0.25 -6.27 19.22
C LEU A 101 -0.03 -5.01 20.05
N TYR A 102 0.85 -4.01 20.01
CA TYR A 102 0.63 -2.72 20.66
C TYR A 102 -0.61 -2.00 20.11
N LEU A 103 -0.73 -1.92 18.79
CA LEU A 103 -1.86 -1.26 18.13
C LEU A 103 -3.19 -1.94 18.46
N ARG A 104 -3.23 -3.28 18.51
CA ARG A 104 -4.41 -4.04 18.96
C ARG A 104 -4.75 -3.68 20.41
N LYS A 105 -3.76 -3.61 21.31
CA LYS A 105 -3.97 -3.25 22.72
C LYS A 105 -4.57 -1.85 22.90
N ILE A 106 -4.15 -0.89 22.06
CA ILE A 106 -4.67 0.48 22.09
C ILE A 106 -5.83 0.73 21.10
N LYS A 107 -6.38 -0.34 20.50
CA LYS A 107 -7.52 -0.30 19.54
C LYS A 107 -7.29 0.52 18.27
N LEU A 108 -6.03 0.60 17.81
CA LEU A 108 -5.62 1.29 16.59
C LEU A 108 -5.09 0.35 15.51
N GLN A 109 -5.48 -0.93 15.52
CA GLN A 109 -5.01 -1.93 14.56
C GLN A 109 -5.34 -1.58 13.09
N ASN A 110 -6.41 -0.81 12.85
CA ASN A 110 -6.80 -0.36 11.51
C ASN A 110 -5.78 0.60 10.87
N TYR A 111 -4.85 1.15 11.67
CA TYR A 111 -3.80 2.07 11.22
C TYR A 111 -2.42 1.40 11.14
N TYR A 112 -2.39 0.06 11.16
CA TYR A 112 -1.15 -0.71 11.12
C TYR A 112 -0.27 -0.30 9.94
N PHE A 113 -0.84 -0.15 8.74
CA PHE A 113 -0.07 0.22 7.55
C PHE A 113 0.69 1.55 7.72
N GLN A 114 0.01 2.59 8.21
CA GLN A 114 0.59 3.93 8.39
C GLN A 114 1.73 3.92 9.42
N PHE A 115 1.52 3.23 10.55
CA PHE A 115 2.53 3.15 11.59
C PHE A 115 3.68 2.20 11.24
N PHE A 116 3.40 1.11 10.52
CA PHE A 116 4.42 0.19 10.04
C PHE A 116 5.27 0.84 8.94
N TYR A 117 4.66 1.62 8.05
CA TYR A 117 5.39 2.47 7.09
C TYR A 117 6.34 3.42 7.82
N ALA A 118 5.82 4.16 8.81
CA ALA A 118 6.63 5.10 9.59
C ALA A 118 7.79 4.39 10.28
N LEU A 119 7.51 3.29 11.00
CA LEU A 119 8.52 2.46 11.66
C LEU A 119 9.63 2.05 10.69
N ARG A 120 9.27 1.49 9.54
CA ARG A 120 10.22 0.97 8.55
C ARG A 120 11.04 2.11 7.91
N GLU A 121 10.40 3.22 7.57
CA GLU A 121 11.08 4.39 7.02
C GLU A 121 12.11 4.95 8.00
N LEU A 122 11.77 5.03 9.29
CA LEU A 122 12.69 5.52 10.32
C LEU A 122 13.85 4.55 10.57
N ILE A 123 13.60 3.24 10.60
CA ILE A 123 14.65 2.20 10.69
C ILE A 123 15.61 2.29 9.51
N GLU A 124 15.10 2.41 8.28
CA GLU A 124 15.93 2.53 7.08
C GLU A 124 16.78 3.80 7.08
N ASN A 125 16.23 4.92 7.53
CA ASN A 125 16.98 6.17 7.64
C ASN A 125 18.07 6.09 8.73
N ALA A 126 17.77 5.49 9.89
CA ALA A 126 18.74 5.22 10.94
C ALA A 126 19.89 4.30 10.47
N LYS A 127 19.55 3.24 9.72
CA LYS A 127 20.54 2.32 9.11
C LYS A 127 21.42 3.05 8.10
N LYS A 128 20.83 3.86 7.20
CA LYS A 128 21.58 4.66 6.22
C LYS A 128 22.52 5.66 6.91
N ALA A 129 22.07 6.33 7.96
CA ALA A 129 22.91 7.24 8.72
C ALA A 129 24.16 6.53 9.27
N ASN A 130 23.99 5.36 9.90
CA ASN A 130 25.11 4.55 10.38
C ASN A 130 26.04 4.07 9.25
N LEU A 131 25.47 3.59 8.14
CA LEU A 131 26.25 3.14 6.98
C LEU A 131 27.10 4.27 6.39
N LYS A 132 26.59 5.51 6.33
CA LYS A 132 27.37 6.68 5.89
C LYS A 132 28.61 6.88 6.77
N ARG A 133 28.52 6.70 8.09
CA ARG A 133 29.68 6.88 8.99
C ARG A 133 30.79 5.89 8.69
N VAL A 134 30.41 4.63 8.46
CA VAL A 134 31.38 3.59 8.09
C VAL A 134 31.94 3.83 6.69
N TYR A 135 31.08 4.10 5.70
CA TYR A 135 31.51 4.32 4.32
C TYR A 135 32.49 5.48 4.18
N PHE A 136 32.18 6.63 4.78
CA PHE A 136 33.05 7.80 4.72
C PHE A 136 34.39 7.53 5.41
N LYS A 137 34.36 6.85 6.56
CA LYS A 137 35.58 6.44 7.26
C LYS A 137 36.45 5.49 6.42
N GLN A 138 35.86 4.50 5.76
CA GLN A 138 36.60 3.54 4.92
C GLN A 138 37.22 4.20 3.69
N ASN A 139 36.58 5.24 3.15
CA ASN A 139 37.06 5.97 1.97
C ASN A 139 37.92 7.20 2.31
N ASN A 140 38.28 7.40 3.58
CA ASN A 140 39.01 8.58 4.07
C ASN A 140 38.34 9.91 3.68
N LEU A 141 37.01 9.94 3.63
CA LEU A 141 36.20 11.12 3.36
C LEU A 141 35.70 11.75 4.66
N ASP A 142 35.62 13.07 4.69
CA ASP A 142 35.04 13.82 5.81
C ASP A 142 33.56 14.08 5.53
N LEU A 143 32.68 13.52 6.36
CA LEU A 143 31.23 13.67 6.23
C LEU A 143 30.76 15.12 6.42
N ASN A 144 31.54 15.96 7.11
CA ASN A 144 31.20 17.36 7.36
C ASN A 144 31.74 18.30 6.28
N ASN A 145 32.58 17.81 5.36
CA ASN A 145 33.06 18.57 4.22
C ASN A 145 32.08 18.39 3.04
N PRO A 146 31.48 19.48 2.50
CA PRO A 146 30.51 19.38 1.41
C PRO A 146 31.02 18.69 0.13
N GLU A 147 32.28 18.91 -0.26
CA GLU A 147 32.88 18.32 -1.46
C GLU A 147 33.10 16.81 -1.26
N HIS A 148 33.64 16.42 -0.10
CA HIS A 148 33.80 15.01 0.27
C HIS A 148 32.44 14.32 0.39
N TYR A 149 31.43 15.01 0.92
CA TYR A 149 30.07 14.52 1.00
C TYR A 149 29.51 14.23 -0.40
N GLU A 150 29.58 15.20 -1.31
CA GLU A 150 29.10 15.03 -2.68
C GLU A 150 29.82 13.87 -3.39
N GLN A 151 31.15 13.82 -3.31
CA GLN A 151 31.97 12.75 -3.86
C GLN A 151 31.57 11.38 -3.30
N GLY A 152 31.46 11.26 -1.97
CA GLY A 152 31.11 9.99 -1.32
C GLY A 152 29.71 9.52 -1.70
N MET A 153 28.76 10.45 -1.85
CA MET A 153 27.38 10.12 -2.15
C MET A 153 27.14 9.66 -3.59
N GLN A 154 28.00 10.03 -4.54
CA GLN A 154 27.93 9.54 -5.93
C GLN A 154 28.05 8.02 -6.00
N SER A 155 28.96 7.43 -5.22
CA SER A 155 29.23 5.98 -5.26
C SER A 155 28.63 5.21 -4.09
N PHE A 156 28.23 5.89 -2.99
CA PHE A 156 27.69 5.27 -1.77
C PHE A 156 26.65 4.18 -2.05
N LYS A 157 25.61 4.48 -2.85
CA LYS A 157 24.52 3.52 -3.09
C LYS A 157 24.99 2.31 -3.92
N GLY A 158 25.86 2.49 -4.91
CA GLY A 158 26.36 1.37 -5.70
C GLY A 158 27.27 0.46 -4.87
N GLU A 159 28.20 1.06 -4.12
CA GLU A 159 29.23 0.33 -3.38
C GLU A 159 28.72 -0.35 -2.12
N VAL A 160 27.91 0.36 -1.31
CA VAL A 160 27.44 -0.19 -0.04
C VAL A 160 26.47 -1.34 -0.27
N TYR A 161 25.57 -1.22 -1.25
CA TYR A 161 24.57 -2.26 -1.49
C TYR A 161 25.14 -3.47 -2.24
N SER A 162 26.18 -3.32 -3.07
CA SER A 162 26.90 -4.47 -3.66
C SER A 162 27.71 -5.26 -2.64
N ARG A 163 28.18 -4.61 -1.57
CA ARG A 163 28.97 -5.22 -0.49
C ARG A 163 28.27 -5.16 0.87
N ILE A 164 26.94 -5.27 0.88
CA ILE A 164 26.14 -4.99 2.09
C ILE A 164 26.54 -5.84 3.29
N GLY A 165 26.89 -7.12 3.08
CA GLY A 165 27.34 -8.01 4.16
C GLY A 165 28.64 -7.57 4.82
N GLU A 166 29.57 -6.97 4.07
CA GLU A 166 30.81 -6.39 4.57
C GLU A 166 30.52 -5.16 5.42
N TYR A 167 29.73 -4.22 4.88
CA TYR A 167 29.35 -3.01 5.62
C TYR A 167 28.55 -3.30 6.88
N GLU A 168 27.67 -4.31 6.87
CA GLU A 168 26.97 -4.77 8.06
C GLU A 168 27.90 -5.35 9.14
N ASN A 169 29.02 -5.98 8.76
CA ASN A 169 30.04 -6.41 9.71
C ASN A 169 30.79 -5.20 10.29
N LEU A 170 31.17 -4.26 9.43
CA LEU A 170 31.84 -3.01 9.85
C LEU A 170 30.98 -2.17 10.81
N LEU A 171 29.65 -2.14 10.62
CA LEU A 171 28.72 -1.51 11.56
C LEU A 171 28.83 -2.13 12.95
N LYS A 172 28.84 -3.47 13.03
CA LYS A 172 28.97 -4.21 14.28
C LYS A 172 30.32 -3.97 14.95
N GLU A 173 31.42 -4.02 14.18
CA GLU A 173 32.77 -3.75 14.67
C GLU A 173 32.93 -2.32 15.18
N SER A 174 32.27 -1.36 14.52
CA SER A 174 32.25 0.05 14.92
C SER A 174 31.27 0.34 16.07
N GLY A 175 30.58 -0.68 16.60
CA GLY A 175 29.60 -0.52 17.67
C GLY A 175 28.36 0.28 17.28
N LEU A 176 28.08 0.44 15.99
CA LEU A 176 26.94 1.21 15.48
C LEU A 176 25.67 0.36 15.46
N TYR A 177 24.62 0.83 16.12
CA TYR A 177 23.37 0.11 16.25
C TYR A 177 22.17 0.99 15.90
N VAL A 178 21.06 0.32 15.61
CA VAL A 178 19.71 0.89 15.57
C VAL A 178 18.92 0.26 16.71
N ARG A 179 18.29 1.11 17.53
CA ARG A 179 17.39 0.72 18.60
C ARG A 179 15.97 1.13 18.25
N THR A 180 15.05 0.17 18.34
CA THR A 180 13.60 0.41 18.25
C THR A 180 13.01 0.28 19.64
N THR A 181 12.33 1.31 20.11
CA THR A 181 11.67 1.35 21.41
C THR A 181 10.18 1.56 21.21
N PHE A 182 9.39 0.67 21.78
CA PHE A 182 7.95 0.84 21.96
C PHE A 182 7.68 1.19 23.42
N ALA A 183 7.01 2.30 23.67
CA ALA A 183 6.67 2.71 25.04
C ALA A 183 5.27 3.31 25.09
N VAL A 184 4.56 3.10 26.19
CA VAL A 184 3.23 3.65 26.41
C VAL A 184 3.25 4.44 27.72
N ASP A 185 2.74 5.66 27.70
CA ASP A 185 2.38 6.41 28.90
C ASP A 185 0.85 6.54 29.01
N ASP A 186 0.38 7.33 29.98
CA ASP A 186 -1.05 7.52 30.24
C ASP A 186 -1.82 8.09 29.03
N THR A 187 -1.13 8.80 28.14
CA THR A 187 -1.72 9.62 27.07
C THR A 187 -1.34 9.15 25.67
N HIS A 188 -0.15 8.58 25.50
CA HIS A 188 0.45 8.29 24.20
C HIS A 188 1.13 6.92 24.16
N PHE A 189 1.16 6.36 22.97
CA PHE A 189 2.05 5.30 22.54
C PHE A 189 3.16 5.90 21.67
N TYR A 190 4.39 5.50 21.91
CA TYR A 190 5.58 6.01 21.24
C TYR A 190 6.28 4.91 20.46
N ILE A 191 6.60 5.22 19.21
CA ILE A 191 7.54 4.46 18.40
C ILE A 191 8.80 5.30 18.29
N THR A 192 9.89 4.88 18.91
CA THR A 192 11.15 5.61 18.90
C THR A 192 12.23 4.80 18.21
N ILE A 193 12.84 5.35 17.17
CA ILE A 193 14.02 4.80 16.50
C ILE A 193 15.24 5.64 16.88
N THR A 194 16.25 5.00 17.42
CA THR A 194 17.50 5.64 17.83
C THR A 194 18.68 5.00 17.11
N ASN A 195 19.55 5.80 16.53
CA ASN A 195 20.88 5.37 16.09
C ASN A 195 21.95 6.15 16.85
N ASN A 196 23.01 5.46 17.26
CA ASN A 196 24.05 6.01 18.13
C ASN A 196 25.11 6.86 17.40
N VAL A 197 24.69 7.63 16.40
CA VAL A 197 25.53 8.60 15.72
C VAL A 197 24.88 9.98 15.80
N HIS A 198 25.72 11.01 15.90
CA HIS A 198 25.29 12.39 15.87
C HIS A 198 24.76 12.75 14.49
N ILE A 199 23.63 13.46 14.44
CA ILE A 199 23.07 14.02 13.20
C ILE A 199 24.00 15.13 12.68
N SER A 200 24.49 15.07 11.45
CA SER A 200 25.32 16.17 10.94
C SER A 200 24.46 17.41 10.66
N PRO A 201 25.01 18.64 10.71
CA PRO A 201 24.27 19.85 10.37
C PRO A 201 23.63 19.78 8.97
N ALA A 202 24.34 19.19 8.00
CA ALA A 202 23.83 19.00 6.64
C ALA A 202 22.66 17.99 6.58
N GLU A 203 22.69 16.92 7.38
CA GLU A 203 21.56 15.99 7.46
C GLU A 203 20.35 16.63 8.14
N GLU A 204 20.58 17.39 9.21
CA GLU A 204 19.54 18.13 9.92
C GLU A 204 18.86 19.15 9.01
N GLU A 205 19.63 19.93 8.26
CA GLU A 205 19.11 20.89 7.27
C GLU A 205 18.24 20.19 6.21
N ARG A 206 18.73 19.09 5.62
CA ARG A 206 17.98 18.30 4.62
C ARG A 206 16.68 17.71 5.20
N ILE A 207 16.71 17.25 6.46
CA ILE A 207 15.52 16.73 7.13
C ILE A 207 14.50 17.85 7.38
N ASN A 208 14.97 18.99 7.89
CA ASN A 208 14.12 20.16 8.15
C ASN A 208 13.50 20.71 6.87
N GLU A 209 14.26 20.76 5.76
CA GLU A 209 13.73 21.16 4.45
C GLU A 209 12.58 20.23 4.02
N ARG A 210 12.77 18.91 4.12
CA ARG A 210 11.74 17.91 3.77
C ARG A 210 10.50 18.04 4.66
N LEU A 211 10.70 18.22 5.97
CA LEU A 211 9.62 18.43 6.93
C LEU A 211 8.84 19.71 6.62
N ASN A 212 9.53 20.82 6.34
CA ASN A 212 8.90 22.09 6.00
C ASN A 212 8.14 22.00 4.67
N ARG A 213 8.73 21.38 3.63
CA ARG A 213 8.05 21.14 2.34
C ARG A 213 6.78 20.31 2.51
N SER A 214 6.81 19.28 3.35
CA SER A 214 5.63 18.43 3.61
C SER A 214 4.43 19.19 4.19
N GLN A 215 4.67 20.36 4.82
CA GLN A 215 3.60 21.20 5.36
C GLN A 215 2.81 21.93 4.26
N GLY A 216 3.45 22.22 3.12
CA GLY A 216 2.83 22.92 2.00
C GLY A 216 1.85 22.06 1.21
N PHE A 217 2.08 20.76 1.15
CA PHE A 217 1.23 19.86 0.37
C PHE A 217 -0.14 19.69 1.03
N SER A 218 -1.19 19.81 0.23
CA SER A 218 -2.58 19.54 0.59
C SER A 218 -2.95 18.06 0.37
N SER A 219 -2.36 17.42 -0.64
CA SER A 219 -2.63 16.03 -1.04
C SER A 219 -1.35 15.24 -1.31
N VAL A 220 -1.50 13.91 -1.42
CA VAL A 220 -0.39 13.01 -1.82
C VAL A 220 -0.02 13.23 -3.28
N GLU A 221 -1.01 13.50 -4.13
CA GLU A 221 -0.82 13.80 -5.56
C GLU A 221 0.07 15.03 -5.76
N GLU A 222 -0.19 16.11 -5.03
CA GLU A 222 0.62 17.34 -5.06
C GLU A 222 2.08 17.05 -4.64
N ALA A 223 2.28 16.24 -3.60
CA ALA A 223 3.62 15.87 -3.14
C ALA A 223 4.41 15.11 -4.22
N PHE A 224 3.77 14.21 -4.97
CA PHE A 224 4.41 13.49 -6.07
C PHE A 224 4.67 14.38 -7.30
N GLN A 225 3.87 15.42 -7.53
CA GLN A 225 4.10 16.37 -8.61
C GLN A 225 5.27 17.31 -8.31
N THR A 226 5.39 17.81 -7.08
CA THR A 226 6.41 18.80 -6.70
C THR A 226 7.76 18.20 -6.33
N VAL A 227 7.82 16.96 -5.84
CA VAL A 227 9.10 16.31 -5.48
C VAL A 227 9.73 15.71 -6.74
N LEU A 228 10.25 16.60 -7.58
CA LEU A 228 11.14 16.31 -8.71
C LEU A 228 12.60 16.53 -8.28
N ASP A 229 13.47 15.63 -8.73
CA ASP A 229 14.92 15.80 -8.82
C ASP A 229 15.72 15.99 -7.53
N SER A 230 16.08 14.90 -6.85
CA SER A 230 17.29 14.89 -6.02
C SER A 230 17.95 13.52 -5.93
N SER A 231 19.23 13.51 -6.27
CA SER A 231 20.20 12.43 -6.18
C SER A 231 20.44 12.00 -4.73
N GLU A 232 19.48 11.31 -4.12
CA GLU A 232 19.63 10.42 -2.96
C GLU A 232 18.22 9.96 -2.52
N GLY A 233 17.69 8.87 -3.11
CA GLY A 233 16.48 8.20 -2.60
C GLY A 233 15.29 9.14 -2.36
N ALA A 234 14.90 9.88 -3.40
CA ALA A 234 13.66 10.60 -3.64
C ALA A 234 13.12 11.63 -2.61
N GLY A 235 13.62 11.72 -1.37
CA GLY A 235 13.12 12.67 -0.35
C GLY A 235 11.66 12.49 0.09
N LEU A 236 10.89 11.71 -0.66
CA LEU A 236 9.47 11.40 -0.48
C LEU A 236 9.20 10.55 0.75
N GLY A 237 10.18 9.81 1.30
CA GLY A 237 9.95 8.91 2.43
C GLY A 237 9.42 9.62 3.69
N ILE A 238 10.16 10.63 4.17
CA ILE A 238 9.74 11.45 5.32
C ILE A 238 8.50 12.27 4.98
N VAL A 239 8.41 12.82 3.76
CA VAL A 239 7.23 13.57 3.32
C VAL A 239 5.98 12.69 3.38
N MET A 240 6.05 11.47 2.84
CA MET A 240 4.97 10.49 2.85
C MET A 240 4.59 10.11 4.28
N LEU A 241 5.58 9.86 5.14
CA LEU A 241 5.36 9.59 6.56
C LEU A 241 4.51 10.72 7.20
N VAL A 242 4.91 11.98 7.02
CA VAL A 242 4.18 13.13 7.58
C VAL A 242 2.77 13.23 7.01
N LEU A 243 2.60 13.05 5.70
CA LEU A 243 1.29 13.04 5.05
C LEU A 243 0.40 11.91 5.60
N MET A 244 0.98 10.73 5.85
CA MET A 244 0.27 9.58 6.43
C MET A 244 -0.24 9.86 7.82
N LEU A 245 0.62 10.37 8.70
CA LEU A 245 0.23 10.74 10.07
C LEU A 245 -0.85 11.84 10.05
N ARG A 246 -0.71 12.86 9.20
CA ARG A 246 -1.69 13.94 9.10
C ARG A 246 -3.06 13.47 8.59
N LYS A 247 -3.09 12.52 7.65
CA LYS A 247 -4.34 11.96 7.10
C LYS A 247 -5.13 11.19 8.16
N ILE A 248 -4.46 10.54 9.09
CA ILE A 248 -5.10 9.87 10.24
C ILE A 248 -5.34 10.81 11.43
N GLY A 249 -5.18 12.13 11.22
CA GLY A 249 -5.58 13.15 12.19
C GLY A 249 -4.49 13.59 13.17
N LEU A 250 -3.26 13.06 13.05
CA LEU A 250 -2.16 13.46 13.91
C LEU A 250 -1.63 14.86 13.56
N ASP A 251 -1.20 15.58 14.58
CA ASP A 251 -0.63 16.92 14.43
C ASP A 251 0.84 16.88 14.02
N ARG A 252 1.44 18.08 13.87
CA ARG A 252 2.83 18.23 13.45
C ARG A 252 3.85 17.75 14.50
N ASN A 253 3.45 17.74 15.77
CA ASN A 253 4.30 17.33 16.89
C ASN A 253 4.28 15.81 17.08
N ALA A 254 3.37 15.11 16.39
CA ALA A 254 3.33 13.66 16.39
C ALA A 254 4.58 13.02 15.77
N PHE A 255 5.40 13.76 15.03
CA PHE A 255 6.67 13.29 14.50
C PHE A 255 7.82 14.27 14.77
N SER A 256 8.94 13.75 15.25
CA SER A 256 10.15 14.54 15.51
C SER A 256 11.42 13.76 15.21
N ILE A 257 12.47 14.43 14.72
CA ILE A 257 13.83 13.93 14.67
C ILE A 257 14.72 14.94 15.40
N GLN A 258 15.54 14.48 16.33
CA GLN A 258 16.44 15.35 17.09
C GLN A 258 17.72 14.62 17.52
N GLY A 259 18.80 15.38 17.69
CA GLY A 259 20.00 14.89 18.38
C GLY A 259 19.79 14.82 19.89
N PHE A 260 20.15 13.71 20.52
CA PHE A 260 20.12 13.56 21.97
C PHE A 260 21.29 12.69 22.47
N ASN A 261 22.11 13.22 23.38
CA ASN A 261 23.26 12.52 23.96
C ASN A 261 24.20 11.86 22.92
N GLY A 262 24.46 12.55 21.81
CA GLY A 262 25.31 12.03 20.72
C GLY A 262 24.65 10.97 19.83
N ALA A 263 23.38 10.66 20.07
CA ALA A 263 22.55 9.80 19.22
C ALA A 263 21.54 10.65 18.43
N THR A 264 21.02 10.09 17.34
CA THR A 264 19.88 10.65 16.61
C THR A 264 18.64 9.88 17.01
N VAL A 265 17.59 10.59 17.42
CA VAL A 265 16.34 10.03 17.91
C VAL A 265 15.19 10.51 17.04
N ALA A 266 14.58 9.58 16.32
CA ALA A 266 13.33 9.80 15.60
C ALA A 266 12.17 9.20 16.40
N ARG A 267 11.08 9.96 16.57
CA ARG A 267 9.94 9.54 17.38
C ARG A 267 8.63 9.83 16.68
N VAL A 268 7.74 8.84 16.68
CA VAL A 268 6.31 9.00 16.38
C VAL A 268 5.54 8.90 17.70
N SER A 269 4.70 9.90 17.98
CA SER A 269 3.85 9.99 19.17
C SER A 269 2.39 9.78 18.75
N ILE A 270 1.76 8.76 19.29
CA ILE A 270 0.43 8.29 18.90
C ILE A 270 -0.50 8.44 20.10
N PRO A 271 -1.53 9.27 20.05
CA PRO A 271 -2.47 9.40 21.15
C PRO A 271 -3.23 8.08 21.38
N ARG A 272 -3.59 7.81 22.63
CA ARG A 272 -4.37 6.62 23.01
C ARG A 272 -5.89 6.76 22.84
N HIS A 273 -6.36 7.83 22.20
CA HIS A 273 -7.77 8.08 21.88
C HIS A 273 -8.03 7.91 20.38
N ASP A 274 -9.30 7.97 19.99
CA ASP A 274 -9.72 7.74 18.62
C ASP A 274 -9.09 8.74 17.64
N LEU A 275 -8.55 8.20 16.55
CA LEU A 275 -7.96 8.98 15.47
C LEU A 275 -9.04 9.43 14.48
N VAL A 276 -8.96 10.68 14.03
CA VAL A 276 -9.91 11.25 13.06
C VAL A 276 -9.31 11.17 11.66
N VAL A 277 -9.88 10.33 10.81
CA VAL A 277 -9.50 10.24 9.40
C VAL A 277 -9.96 11.50 8.66
N ARG A 278 -9.02 12.19 8.03
CA ARG A 278 -9.31 13.35 7.17
C ARG A 278 -9.46 12.88 5.72
N HIS A 279 -10.58 13.23 5.09
CA HIS A 279 -10.73 13.07 3.65
C HIS A 279 -9.85 14.11 2.95
N LEU A 280 -8.89 13.64 2.14
CA LEU A 280 -7.80 14.48 1.61
C LEU A 280 -7.62 14.36 0.08
N SER A 281 -8.59 13.83 -0.67
CA SER A 281 -8.43 13.65 -2.11
C SER A 281 -9.67 14.03 -2.90
N ASP A 282 -9.57 15.10 -3.68
CA ASP A 282 -10.51 15.47 -4.73
C ASP A 282 -10.69 14.34 -5.75
N LEU A 283 -9.65 13.51 -5.94
CA LEU A 283 -9.67 12.36 -6.83
C LEU A 283 -10.75 11.33 -6.46
N THR A 284 -11.08 11.15 -5.18
CA THR A 284 -12.17 10.24 -4.76
C THR A 284 -13.52 10.74 -5.26
N GLY A 285 -13.73 12.06 -5.26
CA GLY A 285 -14.92 12.70 -5.81
C GLY A 285 -15.02 12.44 -7.31
N ARG A 286 -13.92 12.68 -8.05
CA ARG A 286 -13.84 12.42 -9.50
C ARG A 286 -14.08 10.96 -9.86
N ILE A 287 -13.52 10.02 -9.10
CA ILE A 287 -13.79 8.57 -9.28
C ILE A 287 -15.29 8.29 -9.11
N ARG A 288 -15.92 8.85 -8.07
CA ARG A 288 -17.36 8.66 -7.84
C ARG A 288 -18.20 9.23 -8.99
N GLU A 289 -17.84 10.40 -9.49
CA GLU A 289 -18.53 11.03 -10.62
C GLU A 289 -18.42 10.18 -11.89
N GLU A 290 -17.23 9.65 -12.20
CA GLU A 290 -17.04 8.74 -13.34
C GLU A 290 -17.79 7.41 -13.18
N LEU A 291 -17.83 6.85 -11.97
CA LEU A 291 -18.61 5.63 -11.68
C LEU A 291 -20.12 5.82 -11.92
N GLN A 292 -20.64 7.05 -11.86
CA GLN A 292 -22.03 7.34 -12.21
C GLN A 292 -22.27 7.45 -13.72
N GLN A 293 -21.20 7.62 -14.50
CA GLN A 293 -21.24 7.85 -15.94
C GLN A 293 -20.68 6.66 -16.72
N ILE A 294 -20.60 5.49 -16.09
CA ILE A 294 -20.05 4.29 -16.71
C ILE A 294 -20.74 4.05 -18.07
N PRO A 295 -19.97 3.93 -19.15
CA PRO A 295 -20.52 3.75 -20.49
C PRO A 295 -21.32 2.45 -20.62
N GLN A 296 -22.38 2.49 -21.42
CA GLN A 296 -23.18 1.30 -21.73
C GLN A 296 -22.51 0.47 -22.82
N PHE A 297 -22.84 -0.83 -22.85
CA PHE A 297 -22.35 -1.71 -23.90
C PHE A 297 -22.87 -1.33 -25.29
N PRO A 298 -22.06 -1.48 -26.35
CA PRO A 298 -22.52 -1.33 -27.71
C PRO A 298 -23.68 -2.28 -28.02
N GLU A 299 -24.62 -1.85 -28.86
CA GLU A 299 -25.84 -2.62 -29.19
C GLU A 299 -25.55 -4.01 -29.75
N HIS A 300 -24.43 -4.18 -30.49
CA HIS A 300 -24.03 -5.48 -31.01
C HIS A 300 -23.63 -6.47 -29.90
N ILE A 301 -22.99 -6.01 -28.82
CA ILE A 301 -22.64 -6.82 -27.65
C ILE A 301 -23.90 -7.19 -26.87
N LEU A 302 -24.80 -6.22 -26.65
CA LEU A 302 -26.09 -6.47 -25.98
C LEU A 302 -26.97 -7.44 -26.77
N THR A 303 -26.90 -7.39 -28.11
CA THR A 303 -27.61 -8.33 -28.98
C THR A 303 -27.05 -9.74 -28.84
N LEU A 304 -25.71 -9.88 -28.83
CA LEU A 304 -25.05 -11.17 -28.60
C LEU A 304 -25.37 -11.77 -27.23
N GLN A 305 -25.39 -10.96 -26.17
CA GLN A 305 -25.78 -11.41 -24.83
C GLN A 305 -27.21 -11.95 -24.83
N ARG A 306 -28.16 -11.21 -25.41
CA ARG A 306 -29.56 -11.66 -25.57
C ARG A 306 -29.68 -12.97 -26.35
N LEU A 307 -28.89 -13.14 -27.41
CA LEU A 307 -28.87 -14.39 -28.18
C LEU A 307 -28.37 -15.57 -27.36
N ILE A 308 -27.34 -15.38 -26.51
CA ILE A 308 -26.77 -16.47 -25.71
C ILE A 308 -27.68 -16.89 -24.55
N GLU A 309 -28.47 -15.96 -24.03
CA GLU A 309 -29.43 -16.21 -22.95
C GLU A 309 -30.73 -16.87 -23.45
N ASP A 310 -31.01 -16.83 -24.75
CA ASP A 310 -32.18 -17.46 -25.35
C ASP A 310 -31.96 -18.99 -25.48
N PRO A 311 -32.71 -19.83 -24.73
CA PRO A 311 -32.54 -21.27 -24.76
C PRO A 311 -32.95 -21.91 -26.09
N GLU A 312 -33.74 -21.21 -26.91
CA GLU A 312 -34.21 -21.69 -28.21
C GLU A 312 -33.33 -21.23 -29.38
N VAL A 313 -32.26 -20.48 -29.10
CA VAL A 313 -31.40 -19.92 -30.13
C VAL A 313 -30.69 -21.02 -30.93
N ALA A 314 -30.70 -20.88 -32.26
CA ALA A 314 -29.91 -21.76 -33.11
C ALA A 314 -28.41 -21.40 -33.02
N PHE A 315 -27.57 -22.41 -32.78
CA PHE A 315 -26.12 -22.27 -32.60
C PHE A 315 -25.41 -21.54 -33.76
N ASN A 316 -25.87 -21.78 -35.00
CA ASN A 316 -25.37 -21.11 -36.20
C ASN A 316 -25.57 -19.59 -36.18
N ARG A 317 -26.59 -19.09 -35.46
CA ARG A 317 -26.85 -17.65 -35.32
C ARG A 317 -25.84 -16.98 -34.40
N ILE A 318 -25.43 -17.67 -33.33
CA ILE A 318 -24.35 -17.21 -32.44
C ILE A 318 -23.04 -17.19 -33.22
N GLU A 319 -22.70 -18.28 -33.91
CA GLU A 319 -21.50 -18.36 -34.74
C GLU A 319 -21.45 -17.25 -35.80
N HIS A 320 -22.54 -17.03 -36.53
CA HIS A 320 -22.62 -15.98 -37.53
C HIS A 320 -22.40 -14.59 -36.91
N THR A 321 -23.04 -14.31 -35.77
CA THR A 321 -22.91 -13.00 -35.12
C THR A 321 -21.49 -12.75 -34.60
N ILE A 322 -20.83 -13.76 -34.04
CA ILE A 322 -19.40 -13.67 -33.66
C ILE A 322 -18.52 -13.47 -34.88
N SER A 323 -18.81 -14.14 -36.00
CA SER A 323 -18.04 -14.02 -37.24
C SER A 323 -18.08 -12.62 -37.85
N MET A 324 -19.11 -11.82 -37.54
CA MET A 324 -19.25 -10.44 -38.02
C MET A 324 -18.36 -9.44 -37.27
N ASP A 325 -17.81 -9.81 -36.11
CA ASP A 325 -16.78 -9.02 -35.40
C ASP A 325 -15.45 -9.80 -35.42
N PRO A 326 -14.53 -9.48 -36.35
CA PRO A 326 -13.24 -10.16 -36.46
C PRO A 326 -12.41 -10.09 -35.18
N GLY A 327 -12.55 -9.02 -34.39
CA GLY A 327 -11.83 -8.89 -33.13
C GLY A 327 -12.39 -9.84 -32.06
N LEU A 328 -13.72 -9.98 -31.97
CA LEU A 328 -14.34 -10.94 -31.06
C LEU A 328 -14.03 -12.39 -31.48
N ALA A 329 -14.07 -12.69 -32.78
CA ALA A 329 -13.68 -13.99 -33.31
C ALA A 329 -12.22 -14.33 -32.98
N ALA A 330 -11.30 -13.37 -33.15
CA ALA A 330 -9.90 -13.53 -32.79
C ALA A 330 -9.74 -13.77 -31.28
N GLU A 331 -10.48 -13.03 -30.45
CA GLU A 331 -10.42 -13.17 -28.99
C GLU A 331 -10.97 -14.51 -28.50
N LEU A 332 -12.05 -15.00 -29.12
CA LEU A 332 -12.58 -16.35 -28.87
C LEU A 332 -11.53 -17.42 -29.19
N LEU A 333 -10.89 -17.33 -30.35
CA LEU A 333 -9.84 -18.27 -30.73
C LEU A 333 -8.62 -18.15 -29.81
N ARG A 334 -8.25 -16.94 -29.37
CA ARG A 334 -7.17 -16.70 -28.41
C ARG A 334 -7.46 -17.37 -27.06
N MET A 335 -8.67 -17.20 -26.52
CA MET A 335 -9.10 -17.80 -25.26
C MET A 335 -9.13 -19.33 -25.35
N VAL A 336 -9.72 -19.91 -26.39
CA VAL A 336 -9.81 -21.38 -26.53
C VAL A 336 -8.43 -22.01 -26.74
N ASN A 337 -7.56 -21.34 -27.50
CA ASN A 337 -6.19 -21.81 -27.69
C ASN A 337 -5.28 -21.48 -26.48
N SER A 338 -5.77 -20.75 -25.48
CA SER A 338 -5.07 -20.62 -24.21
C SER A 338 -4.96 -21.98 -23.53
N ALA A 339 -4.02 -22.11 -22.60
CA ALA A 339 -3.71 -23.40 -22.00
C ALA A 339 -4.88 -24.03 -21.23
N ALA A 340 -5.95 -23.32 -20.86
CA ALA A 340 -7.05 -23.83 -20.02
C ALA A 340 -7.68 -25.13 -20.54
N PHE A 341 -7.99 -25.21 -21.83
CA PHE A 341 -8.76 -26.31 -22.43
C PHE A 341 -7.92 -27.54 -22.79
N GLY A 342 -6.60 -27.42 -22.65
CA GLY A 342 -5.67 -28.54 -22.81
C GLY A 342 -5.60 -29.18 -24.19
N ILE A 343 -5.84 -28.39 -25.22
CA ILE A 343 -5.98 -28.86 -26.61
C ILE A 343 -4.59 -29.16 -27.19
N HIS A 344 -4.44 -30.35 -27.78
CA HIS A 344 -3.18 -30.80 -28.41
C HIS A 344 -3.00 -30.27 -29.85
N ARG A 345 -4.06 -29.72 -30.45
CA ARG A 345 -4.07 -29.09 -31.77
C ARG A 345 -4.67 -27.70 -31.68
N ARG A 346 -4.25 -26.78 -32.53
CA ARG A 346 -4.82 -25.42 -32.57
C ARG A 346 -6.25 -25.45 -33.13
N VAL A 347 -7.17 -24.81 -32.42
CA VAL A 347 -8.54 -24.55 -32.87
C VAL A 347 -8.51 -23.39 -33.86
N LYS A 348 -9.10 -23.61 -35.04
CA LYS A 348 -9.08 -22.64 -36.16
C LYS A 348 -10.45 -22.10 -36.54
N THR A 349 -11.53 -22.69 -36.01
CA THR A 349 -12.90 -22.34 -36.41
C THR A 349 -13.71 -21.87 -35.21
N ILE A 350 -14.66 -20.97 -35.48
CA ILE A 350 -15.55 -20.42 -34.45
C ILE A 350 -16.47 -21.52 -33.92
N SER A 351 -17.08 -22.35 -34.78
CA SER A 351 -17.89 -23.50 -34.35
C SER A 351 -17.16 -24.44 -33.37
N GLU A 352 -15.90 -24.80 -33.65
CA GLU A 352 -15.11 -25.65 -32.74
C GLU A 352 -14.84 -24.94 -31.41
N ALA A 353 -14.51 -23.64 -31.45
CA ALA A 353 -14.26 -22.85 -30.25
C ALA A 353 -15.49 -22.71 -29.36
N ILE A 354 -16.66 -22.43 -29.95
CA ILE A 354 -17.94 -22.35 -29.25
C ILE A 354 -18.28 -23.70 -28.59
N SER A 355 -18.02 -24.82 -29.29
CA SER A 355 -18.30 -26.17 -28.78
C SER A 355 -17.45 -26.55 -27.58
N LEU A 356 -16.20 -26.09 -27.53
CA LEU A 356 -15.27 -26.35 -26.43
C LEU A 356 -15.52 -25.47 -25.21
N MET A 357 -15.87 -24.20 -25.43
CA MET A 357 -16.07 -23.21 -24.38
C MET A 357 -17.45 -23.33 -23.72
N GLY A 358 -18.46 -23.73 -24.50
CA GLY A 358 -19.86 -23.70 -24.08
C GLY A 358 -20.42 -22.28 -24.00
N LEU A 359 -21.75 -22.18 -23.93
CA LEU A 359 -22.47 -20.89 -23.96
C LEU A 359 -22.09 -19.96 -22.79
N LYS A 360 -21.83 -20.54 -21.61
CA LYS A 360 -21.45 -19.77 -20.43
C LYS A 360 -20.10 -19.07 -20.61
N GLY A 361 -19.07 -19.80 -21.05
CA GLY A 361 -17.76 -19.19 -21.30
C GLY A 361 -17.82 -18.13 -22.40
N ILE A 362 -18.67 -18.32 -23.43
CA ILE A 362 -18.84 -17.32 -24.50
C ILE A 362 -19.47 -16.05 -23.96
N ARG A 363 -20.50 -16.16 -23.11
CA ARG A 363 -21.09 -14.99 -22.44
C ARG A 363 -20.03 -14.24 -21.63
N ASP A 364 -19.23 -14.96 -20.86
CA ASP A 364 -18.19 -14.37 -20.02
C ASP A 364 -17.08 -13.70 -20.87
N LEU A 365 -16.72 -14.30 -22.02
CA LEU A 365 -15.81 -13.72 -23.01
C LEU A 365 -16.37 -12.45 -23.67
N ILE A 366 -17.62 -12.48 -24.12
CA ILE A 366 -18.28 -11.33 -24.77
C ILE A 366 -18.39 -10.16 -23.80
N THR A 367 -18.67 -10.46 -22.53
CA THR A 367 -18.63 -9.47 -21.46
C THR A 367 -17.26 -8.84 -21.39
N ALA A 368 -16.19 -9.63 -21.23
CA ALA A 368 -14.84 -9.10 -21.11
C ALA A 368 -14.37 -8.33 -22.36
N TYR A 369 -14.62 -8.86 -23.55
CA TYR A 369 -14.28 -8.21 -24.81
C TYR A 369 -15.03 -6.87 -24.99
N GLY A 370 -16.33 -6.85 -24.70
CA GLY A 370 -17.13 -5.64 -24.74
C GLY A 370 -16.61 -4.60 -23.75
N THR A 371 -16.24 -5.00 -22.53
CA THR A 371 -15.62 -4.12 -21.54
C THR A 371 -14.36 -3.48 -22.09
N VAL A 372 -13.43 -4.28 -22.65
CA VAL A 372 -12.17 -3.78 -23.21
C VAL A 372 -12.44 -2.73 -24.28
N LYS A 373 -13.33 -3.01 -25.24
CA LYS A 373 -13.67 -2.06 -26.31
C LYS A 373 -14.19 -0.73 -25.77
N ILE A 374 -15.15 -0.79 -24.86
CA ILE A 374 -15.78 0.41 -24.28
C ILE A 374 -14.76 1.24 -23.50
N MET A 375 -13.90 0.57 -22.73
CA MET A 375 -12.90 1.24 -21.92
C MET A 375 -11.84 1.92 -22.79
N VAL A 376 -11.41 1.26 -23.87
CA VAL A 376 -10.50 1.86 -24.86
C VAL A 376 -11.15 3.04 -25.58
N GLU A 377 -12.40 2.92 -26.01
CA GLU A 377 -13.12 3.99 -26.70
C GLU A 377 -13.31 5.23 -25.81
N ARG A 378 -13.62 5.04 -24.52
CA ARG A 378 -13.88 6.15 -23.59
C ARG A 378 -12.61 6.77 -23.00
N TYR A 379 -11.65 5.95 -22.60
CA TYR A 379 -10.50 6.37 -21.78
C TYR A 379 -9.16 6.34 -22.53
N GLY A 380 -9.19 5.94 -23.81
CA GLY A 380 -8.01 5.83 -24.66
C GLY A 380 -7.28 4.49 -24.53
N GLU A 381 -6.31 4.27 -25.41
CA GLU A 381 -5.51 3.06 -25.39
C GLU A 381 -4.51 3.03 -24.23
N MET A 382 -4.53 1.93 -23.49
CA MET A 382 -3.59 1.64 -22.40
C MET A 382 -2.87 0.34 -22.71
N GLU A 383 -2.07 0.35 -23.77
CA GLU A 383 -1.44 -0.86 -24.35
C GLU A 383 -0.69 -1.69 -23.30
N GLU A 384 0.11 -1.06 -22.44
CA GLU A 384 0.86 -1.78 -21.40
C GLU A 384 -0.06 -2.50 -20.39
N LEU A 385 -1.17 -1.85 -20.00
CA LEU A 385 -2.16 -2.39 -19.07
C LEU A 385 -2.89 -3.58 -19.70
N TRP A 386 -3.39 -3.43 -20.93
CA TRP A 386 -4.07 -4.52 -21.60
C TRP A 386 -3.14 -5.70 -21.90
N ASN A 387 -1.90 -5.43 -22.33
CA ASN A 387 -0.89 -6.47 -22.50
C ASN A 387 -0.61 -7.22 -21.18
N HIS A 388 -0.63 -6.53 -20.05
CA HIS A 388 -0.57 -7.15 -18.72
C HIS A 388 -1.77 -8.05 -18.46
N CYS A 389 -3.00 -7.55 -18.61
CA CYS A 389 -4.21 -8.34 -18.43
C CYS A 389 -4.25 -9.58 -19.33
N TYR A 390 -3.81 -9.48 -20.60
CA TYR A 390 -3.73 -10.62 -21.51
C TYR A 390 -2.71 -11.67 -21.06
N ARG A 391 -1.52 -11.26 -20.59
CA ARG A 391 -0.53 -12.20 -20.03
C ARG A 391 -1.08 -12.91 -18.81
N VAL A 392 -1.67 -12.15 -17.88
CA VAL A 392 -2.30 -12.72 -16.67
C VAL A 392 -3.42 -13.69 -17.04
N ALA A 393 -4.23 -13.40 -18.05
CA ALA A 393 -5.28 -14.31 -18.53
C ALA A 393 -4.73 -15.63 -19.08
N VAL A 394 -3.64 -15.58 -19.85
CA VAL A 394 -2.96 -16.80 -20.34
C VAL A 394 -2.33 -17.56 -19.17
N TYR A 395 -1.61 -16.88 -18.28
CA TYR A 395 -0.97 -17.48 -17.11
C TYR A 395 -1.99 -18.17 -16.20
N ALA A 396 -3.11 -17.51 -15.91
CA ALA A 396 -4.18 -18.05 -15.10
C ALA A 396 -4.83 -19.29 -15.74
N SER A 397 -5.07 -19.27 -17.06
CA SER A 397 -5.52 -20.43 -17.81
C SER A 397 -4.54 -21.62 -17.72
N SER A 398 -3.24 -21.36 -17.86
CA SER A 398 -2.19 -22.38 -17.73
C SER A 398 -2.11 -22.96 -16.32
N ILE A 399 -2.19 -22.11 -15.30
CA ILE A 399 -2.22 -22.52 -13.89
C ILE A 399 -3.46 -23.38 -13.64
N ALA A 400 -4.64 -22.94 -14.07
CA ALA A 400 -5.89 -23.70 -13.91
C ALA A 400 -5.75 -25.10 -14.49
N ARG A 401 -5.20 -25.24 -15.71
CA ARG A 401 -4.94 -26.56 -16.31
C ARG A 401 -3.95 -27.39 -15.53
N ARG A 402 -2.79 -26.82 -15.19
CA ARG A 402 -1.69 -27.52 -14.53
C ARG A 402 -2.12 -28.12 -13.18
N TYR A 403 -2.98 -27.42 -12.46
CA TYR A 403 -3.55 -27.86 -11.19
C TYR A 403 -4.92 -28.53 -11.32
N SER A 404 -5.35 -28.86 -12.56
CA SER A 404 -6.59 -29.58 -12.85
C SER A 404 -7.86 -28.92 -12.27
N LEU A 405 -7.90 -27.59 -12.23
CA LEU A 405 -9.02 -26.78 -11.71
C LEU A 405 -10.15 -26.66 -12.75
N ARG A 406 -10.70 -27.81 -13.17
CA ARG A 406 -11.64 -27.90 -14.31
C ARG A 406 -12.88 -27.01 -14.18
N LYS A 407 -13.34 -26.76 -12.95
CA LYS A 407 -14.54 -25.95 -12.67
C LYS A 407 -14.42 -24.50 -13.11
N ILE A 408 -13.20 -23.99 -13.29
CA ILE A 408 -12.95 -22.58 -13.62
C ILE A 408 -12.45 -22.36 -15.05
N TYR A 409 -12.27 -23.41 -15.86
CA TYR A 409 -11.69 -23.29 -17.21
C TYR A 409 -12.45 -22.31 -18.12
N GLU A 410 -13.78 -22.31 -18.02
CA GLU A 410 -14.64 -21.46 -18.86
C GLU A 410 -14.58 -19.98 -18.47
N ILE A 411 -14.20 -19.65 -17.23
CA ILE A 411 -14.33 -18.28 -16.66
C ILE A 411 -12.99 -17.65 -16.26
N VAL A 412 -11.94 -18.46 -16.08
CA VAL A 412 -10.63 -18.00 -15.60
C VAL A 412 -10.00 -16.97 -16.53
N TYR A 413 -10.11 -17.18 -17.84
CA TYR A 413 -9.55 -16.28 -18.84
C TYR A 413 -10.20 -14.89 -18.76
N SER A 414 -11.54 -14.84 -18.87
CA SER A 414 -12.30 -13.59 -18.85
C SER A 414 -12.18 -12.85 -17.53
N SER A 415 -12.18 -13.57 -16.39
CA SER A 415 -12.01 -12.94 -15.07
C SER A 415 -10.62 -12.34 -14.91
N SER A 416 -9.60 -13.01 -15.43
CA SER A 416 -8.21 -12.53 -15.41
C SER A 416 -8.01 -11.36 -16.36
N LEU A 417 -8.67 -11.35 -17.52
CA LEU A 417 -8.60 -10.23 -18.46
C LEU A 417 -9.17 -8.93 -17.85
N LEU A 418 -10.15 -9.06 -16.96
CA LEU A 418 -10.81 -7.93 -16.31
C LEU A 418 -10.26 -7.57 -14.92
N HIS A 419 -9.31 -8.33 -14.38
CA HIS A 419 -8.91 -8.21 -12.96
C HIS A 419 -8.48 -6.77 -12.58
N ASP A 420 -7.81 -6.09 -13.52
CA ASP A 420 -7.24 -4.76 -13.34
C ASP A 420 -8.12 -3.64 -13.94
N LEU A 421 -9.41 -3.92 -14.19
CA LEU A 421 -10.36 -2.99 -14.82
C LEU A 421 -10.36 -1.59 -14.18
N GLY A 422 -10.31 -1.51 -12.84
CA GLY A 422 -10.32 -0.23 -12.14
C GLY A 422 -9.06 0.60 -12.38
N ARG A 423 -7.96 -0.02 -12.83
CA ARG A 423 -6.75 0.72 -13.21
C ARG A 423 -6.99 1.64 -14.40
N VAL A 424 -7.84 1.24 -15.34
CA VAL A 424 -8.16 2.09 -16.50
C VAL A 424 -8.71 3.44 -16.04
N LEU A 425 -9.62 3.42 -15.07
CA LEU A 425 -10.22 4.65 -14.56
C LEU A 425 -9.22 5.51 -13.76
N VAL A 426 -8.49 4.90 -12.83
CA VAL A 426 -7.58 5.69 -11.97
C VAL A 426 -6.38 6.22 -12.78
N ASP A 427 -5.84 5.42 -13.70
CA ASP A 427 -4.74 5.85 -14.58
C ASP A 427 -5.22 6.92 -15.57
N PHE A 428 -6.47 6.89 -16.04
CA PHE A 428 -7.04 7.97 -16.86
C PHE A 428 -7.16 9.28 -16.08
N LEU A 429 -7.59 9.23 -14.82
CA LEU A 429 -7.84 10.44 -14.02
C LEU A 429 -6.55 11.17 -13.62
N SER A 430 -5.45 10.45 -13.39
CA SER A 430 -4.14 11.06 -13.06
C SER A 430 -2.97 10.14 -13.43
N PRO A 431 -2.60 10.04 -14.72
CA PRO A 431 -1.62 9.06 -15.21
C PRO A 431 -0.25 9.20 -14.55
N GLU A 432 0.28 10.43 -14.47
CA GLU A 432 1.61 10.70 -13.92
C GLU A 432 1.67 10.36 -12.43
N PHE A 433 0.59 10.64 -11.70
CA PHE A 433 0.51 10.36 -10.27
C PHE A 433 0.58 8.87 -9.99
N PHE A 434 -0.29 8.06 -10.60
CA PHE A 434 -0.32 6.61 -10.34
C PHE A 434 0.94 5.90 -10.85
N ASN A 435 1.54 6.38 -11.95
CA ASN A 435 2.83 5.88 -12.40
C ASN A 435 3.95 6.13 -11.37
N LYS A 436 4.01 7.34 -10.79
CA LYS A 436 4.97 7.65 -9.73
C LYS A 436 4.68 6.88 -8.44
N LEU A 437 3.41 6.72 -8.07
CA LEU A 437 2.98 5.95 -6.91
C LEU A 437 3.41 4.49 -7.02
N ARG A 438 3.19 3.84 -8.17
CA ARG A 438 3.64 2.47 -8.43
C ARG A 438 5.16 2.33 -8.35
N ARG A 439 5.92 3.25 -8.96
CA ARG A 439 7.40 3.26 -8.86
C ARG A 439 7.86 3.38 -7.41
N PHE A 440 7.26 4.30 -6.65
CA PHE A 440 7.54 4.46 -5.23
C PHE A 440 7.18 3.20 -4.45
N SER A 441 6.08 2.53 -4.80
CA SER A 441 5.66 1.26 -4.23
C SER A 441 6.70 0.16 -4.40
N THR A 442 7.21 -0.01 -5.62
CA THR A 442 8.28 -0.95 -5.96
C THR A 442 9.56 -0.63 -5.19
N GLU A 443 10.00 0.64 -5.16
CA GLU A 443 11.17 1.07 -4.39
C GLU A 443 11.02 0.77 -2.89
N LYS A 444 9.81 0.95 -2.36
CA LYS A 444 9.48 0.70 -0.96
C LYS A 444 9.15 -0.76 -0.69
N LYS A 445 9.07 -1.65 -1.69
CA LYS A 445 8.60 -3.03 -1.51
C LYS A 445 7.29 -3.09 -0.70
N ILE A 446 6.35 -2.24 -1.07
CA ILE A 446 4.96 -2.28 -0.55
C ILE A 446 4.07 -2.55 -1.75
N PRO A 447 2.98 -3.29 -1.60
CA PRO A 447 1.95 -3.38 -2.63
C PRO A 447 1.33 -2.00 -2.97
N PRO A 448 1.12 -1.67 -4.26
CA PRO A 448 0.63 -0.36 -4.70
C PRO A 448 -0.75 0.00 -4.14
N GLU A 449 -1.64 -0.98 -3.98
CA GLU A 449 -3.01 -0.81 -3.48
C GLU A 449 -3.06 -0.24 -2.05
N GLU A 450 -2.02 -0.48 -1.23
CA GLU A 450 -1.90 0.14 0.10
C GLU A 450 -1.63 1.65 0.00
N PHE A 451 -0.78 2.06 -0.95
CA PHE A 451 -0.56 3.48 -1.23
C PHE A 451 -1.74 4.13 -1.91
N GLU A 452 -2.47 3.43 -2.78
CA GLU A 452 -3.70 3.94 -3.36
C GLU A 452 -4.76 4.18 -2.29
N ARG A 453 -5.03 3.17 -1.44
CA ARG A 453 -5.96 3.28 -0.31
C ARG A 453 -5.58 4.45 0.58
N PHE A 454 -4.28 4.59 0.85
CA PHE A 454 -3.77 5.71 1.59
C PHE A 454 -3.94 7.05 0.86
N ALA A 455 -3.65 7.16 -0.43
CA ALA A 455 -3.65 8.42 -1.14
C ALA A 455 -5.08 8.90 -1.43
N ILE A 456 -5.92 8.02 -1.96
CA ILE A 456 -7.21 8.36 -2.56
C ILE A 456 -8.40 7.74 -1.81
N GLY A 457 -8.16 7.02 -0.70
CA GLY A 457 -9.22 6.44 0.14
C GLY A 457 -9.83 5.14 -0.39
N THR A 458 -9.40 4.68 -1.57
CA THR A 458 -9.80 3.43 -2.21
C THR A 458 -8.62 2.89 -3.03
N HIS A 459 -8.77 1.75 -3.69
CA HIS A 459 -7.76 1.19 -4.60
C HIS A 459 -8.43 0.69 -5.89
N HIS A 460 -7.63 0.48 -6.93
CA HIS A 460 -8.12 0.11 -8.25
C HIS A 460 -8.99 -1.17 -8.25
N ALA A 461 -8.66 -2.19 -7.44
CA ALA A 461 -9.48 -3.40 -7.37
C ALA A 461 -10.92 -3.12 -6.86
N GLU A 462 -11.08 -2.22 -5.89
CA GLU A 462 -12.40 -1.81 -5.40
C GLU A 462 -13.15 -0.98 -6.44
N VAL A 463 -12.44 -0.06 -7.12
CA VAL A 463 -13.02 0.74 -8.21
C VAL A 463 -13.51 -0.17 -9.34
N GLY A 464 -12.71 -1.14 -9.77
CA GLY A 464 -13.08 -2.10 -10.82
C GLY A 464 -14.26 -2.97 -10.42
N ALA A 465 -14.35 -3.39 -9.16
CA ALA A 465 -15.47 -4.18 -8.67
C ALA A 465 -16.78 -3.36 -8.66
N LEU A 466 -16.73 -2.10 -8.23
CA LEU A 466 -17.89 -1.19 -8.31
C LEU A 466 -18.35 -0.96 -9.76
N MET A 467 -17.42 -0.92 -10.71
CA MET A 467 -17.76 -0.85 -12.13
C MET A 467 -18.46 -2.13 -12.60
N ALA A 468 -17.91 -3.29 -12.26
CA ALA A 468 -18.49 -4.59 -12.58
C ALA A 468 -19.90 -4.77 -11.99
N GLU A 469 -20.14 -4.29 -10.76
CA GLU A 469 -21.46 -4.25 -10.13
C GLU A 469 -22.43 -3.33 -10.86
N GLY A 470 -21.98 -2.14 -11.25
CA GLY A 470 -22.78 -1.20 -12.04
C GLY A 470 -23.20 -1.76 -13.41
N TRP A 471 -22.41 -2.70 -13.95
CA TRP A 471 -22.73 -3.46 -15.16
C TRP A 471 -23.40 -4.82 -14.90
N GLU A 472 -23.72 -5.14 -13.64
CA GLU A 472 -24.37 -6.39 -13.25
C GLU A 472 -23.60 -7.65 -13.69
N TYR A 473 -22.26 -7.61 -13.64
CA TYR A 473 -21.43 -8.76 -14.00
C TYR A 473 -21.67 -9.96 -13.09
N PRO A 474 -21.42 -11.19 -13.59
CA PRO A 474 -21.43 -12.38 -12.75
C PRO A 474 -20.55 -12.21 -11.51
N GLU A 475 -21.08 -12.58 -10.35
CA GLU A 475 -20.41 -12.43 -9.06
C GLU A 475 -19.00 -13.05 -9.05
N ALA A 476 -18.77 -14.15 -9.77
CA ALA A 476 -17.44 -14.75 -9.90
C ALA A 476 -16.40 -13.79 -10.51
N ILE A 477 -16.78 -13.00 -11.52
CA ILE A 477 -15.91 -11.99 -12.15
C ILE A 477 -15.72 -10.82 -11.18
N THR A 478 -16.81 -10.29 -10.62
CA THR A 478 -16.77 -9.17 -9.66
C THR A 478 -15.89 -9.46 -8.45
N GLU A 479 -16.03 -10.65 -7.85
CA GLU A 479 -15.23 -11.07 -6.69
C GLU A 479 -13.76 -11.31 -7.07
N THR A 480 -13.50 -11.75 -8.30
CA THR A 480 -12.13 -11.83 -8.81
C THR A 480 -11.49 -10.45 -8.92
N ILE A 481 -12.20 -9.50 -9.51
CA ILE A 481 -11.74 -8.11 -9.61
C ILE A 481 -11.52 -7.52 -8.21
N ARG A 482 -12.44 -7.74 -7.27
CA ARG A 482 -12.36 -7.18 -5.91
C ARG A 482 -11.18 -7.73 -5.11
N HIS A 483 -10.93 -9.04 -5.22
CA HIS A 483 -10.03 -9.77 -4.32
C HIS A 483 -8.73 -10.25 -4.96
N HIS A 484 -8.41 -9.86 -6.20
CA HIS A 484 -7.18 -10.30 -6.86
C HIS A 484 -5.87 -9.84 -6.19
N HIS A 485 -5.90 -8.91 -5.23
CA HIS A 485 -4.77 -8.57 -4.33
C HIS A 485 -4.93 -9.12 -2.91
N THR A 486 -6.15 -9.51 -2.53
CA THR A 486 -6.49 -10.03 -1.19
C THR A 486 -7.23 -11.36 -1.30
N PRO A 487 -6.59 -12.39 -1.89
CA PRO A 487 -7.27 -13.63 -2.26
C PRO A 487 -7.85 -14.38 -1.05
N ASP A 488 -7.27 -14.19 0.12
CA ASP A 488 -7.68 -14.85 1.38
C ASP A 488 -9.01 -14.25 1.93
N ALA A 489 -9.40 -13.07 1.45
CA ALA A 489 -10.65 -12.40 1.84
C ALA A 489 -11.85 -12.77 0.95
N CYS A 490 -11.64 -13.51 -0.14
CA CYS A 490 -12.71 -13.82 -1.08
C CYS A 490 -13.71 -14.86 -0.54
N PRO A 491 -14.97 -14.89 -1.03
CA PRO A 491 -15.91 -15.94 -0.72
C PRO A 491 -15.39 -17.33 -1.09
N LYS A 492 -15.56 -18.33 -0.19
CA LYS A 492 -15.04 -19.70 -0.35
C LYS A 492 -15.41 -20.38 -1.68
N LYS A 493 -16.55 -20.03 -2.27
CA LYS A 493 -16.99 -20.58 -3.56
C LYS A 493 -16.14 -20.13 -4.75
N TYR A 494 -15.39 -19.03 -4.61
CA TYR A 494 -14.57 -18.44 -5.66
C TYR A 494 -13.07 -18.58 -5.41
N THR A 495 -12.66 -19.21 -4.31
CA THR A 495 -11.25 -19.35 -3.92
C THR A 495 -10.40 -19.92 -5.05
N ASP A 496 -10.87 -20.94 -5.78
CA ASP A 496 -10.16 -21.50 -6.94
C ASP A 496 -9.86 -20.45 -8.01
N LEU A 497 -10.86 -19.64 -8.36
CA LEU A 497 -10.74 -18.63 -9.39
C LEU A 497 -9.83 -17.48 -8.92
N VAL A 498 -10.14 -16.89 -7.75
CA VAL A 498 -9.44 -15.71 -7.23
C VAL A 498 -7.98 -16.02 -6.94
N GLN A 499 -7.66 -17.14 -6.29
CA GLN A 499 -6.27 -17.51 -5.99
C GLN A 499 -5.47 -17.86 -7.25
N THR A 500 -6.11 -18.41 -8.29
CA THR A 500 -5.45 -18.63 -9.59
C THR A 500 -5.15 -17.31 -10.29
N VAL A 501 -6.08 -16.34 -10.30
CA VAL A 501 -5.84 -15.01 -10.89
C VAL A 501 -4.79 -14.24 -10.10
N TYR A 502 -4.85 -14.26 -8.77
CA TYR A 502 -3.82 -13.67 -7.90
C TYR A 502 -2.44 -14.25 -8.22
N LEU A 503 -2.30 -15.58 -8.33
CA LEU A 503 -1.01 -16.22 -8.62
C LEU A 503 -0.48 -15.80 -9.99
N ALA A 504 -1.35 -15.78 -11.01
CA ALA A 504 -0.98 -15.35 -12.35
C ALA A 504 -0.49 -13.89 -12.37
N ASN A 505 -1.21 -13.00 -11.68
CA ASN A 505 -0.83 -11.60 -11.54
C ASN A 505 0.51 -11.44 -10.81
N PHE A 506 0.67 -12.11 -9.66
CA PHE A 506 1.91 -12.11 -8.90
C PHE A 506 3.12 -12.57 -9.73
N LEU A 507 2.98 -13.64 -10.52
CA LEU A 507 4.07 -14.14 -11.34
C LEU A 507 4.43 -13.18 -12.48
N ASP A 508 3.47 -12.49 -13.09
CA ASP A 508 3.75 -11.44 -14.07
C ASP A 508 4.49 -10.24 -13.44
N ASP A 509 4.08 -9.84 -12.23
CA ASP A 509 4.75 -8.78 -11.48
C ASP A 509 6.15 -9.19 -11.01
N LEU A 510 6.35 -10.47 -10.67
CA LEU A 510 7.66 -11.01 -10.34
C LEU A 510 8.60 -10.95 -11.55
N ASP A 511 8.13 -11.34 -12.75
CA ASP A 511 8.91 -11.27 -14.00
C ASP A 511 9.33 -9.84 -14.33
N ARG A 512 8.44 -8.88 -14.06
CA ARG A 512 8.67 -7.45 -14.32
C ARG A 512 9.44 -6.72 -13.23
N GLY A 513 9.85 -7.42 -12.17
CA GLY A 513 10.54 -6.82 -11.01
C GLY A 513 9.65 -5.85 -10.22
N ARG A 514 8.33 -5.95 -10.36
CA ARG A 514 7.34 -5.18 -9.61
C ARG A 514 6.99 -5.83 -8.27
N ALA A 515 7.21 -7.15 -8.16
CA ALA A 515 7.08 -7.92 -6.93
C ALA A 515 8.37 -8.69 -6.58
N SER A 516 8.48 -9.12 -5.32
CA SER A 516 9.53 -10.00 -4.80
C SER A 516 8.95 -11.35 -4.39
N ALA A 517 9.74 -12.43 -4.52
CA ALA A 517 9.30 -13.81 -4.26
C ALA A 517 8.73 -14.06 -2.84
N ASP A 518 9.15 -13.26 -1.87
CA ASP A 518 8.70 -13.31 -0.47
C ASP A 518 7.32 -12.67 -0.24
N GLN A 519 6.74 -12.01 -1.25
CA GLN A 519 5.44 -11.34 -1.15
C GLN A 519 4.25 -12.24 -1.53
N LEU A 520 4.48 -13.49 -1.96
CA LEU A 520 3.40 -14.42 -2.28
C LEU A 520 2.59 -14.79 -1.02
N SER A 521 1.25 -14.74 -1.11
CA SER A 521 0.36 -15.14 -0.01
C SER A 521 0.73 -16.54 0.50
N PRO A 522 0.90 -16.74 1.83
CA PRO A 522 1.17 -18.05 2.40
C PRO A 522 0.11 -19.10 2.05
N GLU A 523 -1.16 -18.71 1.95
CA GLU A 523 -2.24 -19.63 1.60
C GLU A 523 -2.11 -20.11 0.15
N VAL A 524 -1.86 -19.18 -0.78
CA VAL A 524 -1.63 -19.47 -2.19
C VAL A 524 -0.35 -20.30 -2.35
N MET A 525 0.72 -19.93 -1.66
CA MET A 525 1.99 -20.66 -1.63
C MET A 525 1.79 -22.12 -1.22
N ASN A 526 1.04 -22.37 -0.16
CA ASN A 526 0.73 -23.72 0.32
C ASN A 526 -0.15 -24.48 -0.65
N ARG A 527 -1.18 -23.82 -1.20
CA ARG A 527 -2.14 -24.45 -2.10
C ARG A 527 -1.50 -24.92 -3.41
N PHE A 528 -0.59 -24.13 -3.97
CA PHE A 528 0.07 -24.42 -5.24
C PHE A 528 1.47 -25.05 -5.06
N SER A 529 1.87 -25.35 -3.82
CA SER A 529 3.16 -25.97 -3.47
C SER A 529 4.38 -25.15 -3.92
N LEU A 530 4.33 -23.82 -3.80
CA LEU A 530 5.34 -22.87 -4.28
C LEU A 530 6.23 -22.32 -3.16
N HIS A 531 6.74 -23.21 -2.31
CA HIS A 531 7.43 -22.86 -1.06
C HIS A 531 8.82 -22.25 -1.23
N SER A 532 9.41 -22.31 -2.43
CA SER A 532 10.74 -21.77 -2.71
C SER A 532 10.73 -20.79 -3.88
N THR A 533 11.65 -19.83 -3.88
CA THR A 533 11.89 -18.95 -5.02
C THR A 533 12.12 -19.74 -6.31
N ASP A 534 12.86 -20.85 -6.24
CA ASP A 534 13.11 -21.71 -7.40
C ASP A 534 11.82 -22.31 -7.97
N SER A 535 10.90 -22.78 -7.11
CA SER A 535 9.61 -23.32 -7.57
C SER A 535 8.73 -22.25 -8.23
N GLN A 536 8.76 -21.01 -7.72
CA GLN A 536 8.05 -19.88 -8.32
C GLN A 536 8.65 -19.51 -9.68
N GLN A 537 9.98 -19.45 -9.78
CA GLN A 537 10.70 -19.16 -11.02
C GLN A 537 10.52 -20.26 -12.08
N GLU A 538 10.52 -21.52 -11.68
CA GLU A 538 10.28 -22.65 -12.58
C GLU A 538 8.87 -22.61 -13.17
N LEU A 539 7.85 -22.31 -12.34
CA LEU A 539 6.49 -22.12 -12.82
C LEU A 539 6.42 -20.92 -13.77
N LEU A 540 6.98 -19.77 -13.38
CA LEU A 540 7.01 -18.56 -14.22
C LEU A 540 7.63 -18.85 -15.59
N GLN A 541 8.78 -19.52 -15.63
CA GLN A 541 9.47 -19.85 -16.88
C GLN A 541 8.58 -20.68 -17.82
N LYS A 542 7.88 -21.69 -17.29
CA LYS A 542 6.93 -22.50 -18.08
C LYS A 542 5.77 -21.64 -18.63
N LEU A 543 5.23 -20.74 -17.81
CA LEU A 543 4.16 -19.84 -18.23
C LEU A 543 4.61 -18.88 -19.34
N LYS A 544 5.85 -18.37 -19.26
CA LYS A 544 6.45 -17.51 -20.30
C LYS A 544 6.58 -18.24 -21.62
N GLU A 545 7.11 -19.45 -21.61
CA GLU A 545 7.24 -20.28 -22.81
C GLU A 545 5.89 -20.55 -23.48
N GLU A 546 4.86 -20.84 -22.68
CA GLU A 546 3.48 -21.03 -23.15
C GLU A 546 2.91 -19.73 -23.76
N PHE A 547 3.15 -18.56 -23.13
CA PHE A 547 2.70 -17.28 -23.67
C PHE A 547 3.41 -16.89 -24.97
N GLU A 548 4.74 -16.99 -25.02
CA GLU A 548 5.52 -16.71 -26.24
C GLU A 548 5.14 -17.62 -27.40
N GLY A 549 4.85 -18.90 -27.11
CA GLY A 549 4.36 -19.86 -28.09
C GLY A 549 3.00 -19.50 -28.67
N LEU A 550 2.18 -18.69 -27.97
CA LEU A 550 0.92 -18.16 -28.50
C LEU A 550 1.15 -16.88 -29.32
N SER A 551 2.05 -15.99 -28.90
CA SER A 551 2.35 -14.73 -29.58
C SER A 551 3.05 -14.92 -30.94
N LYS A 552 4.02 -15.83 -31.04
CA LYS A 552 4.80 -16.09 -32.28
C LYS A 552 3.98 -16.69 -33.43
N VAL A 553 2.68 -16.96 -33.22
CA VAL A 553 1.79 -17.62 -34.17
C VAL A 553 0.53 -16.78 -34.44
N GLN A 554 0.53 -15.52 -33.99
CA GLN A 554 -0.49 -14.50 -34.25
C GLN A 554 -0.05 -13.48 -35.31
N ASP A 555 1.25 -13.36 -35.55
CA ASP A 555 1.84 -12.86 -36.81
C ASP A 555 1.85 -13.97 -37.87
#